data_AF-A0A7C4AB75-F1
#
_entry.id   AF-A0A7C4AB75-F1
#
_cell.length_a   1.000
_cell.length_b   1.000
_cell.length_c   1.000
_cell.angle_alpha   90.00
_cell.angle_beta   90.00
_cell.angle_gamma   90.00
#
_symmetry.space_group_name_H-M   'P 1'
#
loop_
_entity.id
_entity.type
_entity.pdbx_description
1 polymer ?
#
loop_
_entity_poly.entity_id
_entity_poly.type
_entity_poly.pdbx_seq_one_letter_code
_entity_poly.pdbx_strand_id
1 'polypeptide(L)'
;MKTWNVLLLLVLGSSSELHPADCLTQPSGLTHWWTGHGTAADLVGGAAGQLRNGASFASGKVGEAFSFGGGNERVEIDLDAPSGPYTVEAWIR
;
A
#
# COMPACT_ATOMS: atom_id res chain seq x y z
N MET A 1 12.99 -14.60 -62.11
CA MET A 1 13.15 -13.26 -61.53
C MET A 1 12.08 -13.08 -60.47
N LYS A 2 12.45 -13.15 -59.19
CA LYS A 2 11.57 -12.84 -58.05
C LYS A 2 12.36 -11.92 -57.13
N THR A 3 12.02 -10.65 -57.15
CA THR A 3 12.54 -9.61 -56.25
C THR A 3 11.92 -9.79 -54.88
N TRP A 4 12.74 -9.76 -53.83
CA TRP A 4 12.31 -9.73 -52.44
C TRP A 4 12.60 -8.33 -51.90
N ASN A 5 11.55 -7.57 -51.58
CA ASN A 5 11.68 -6.30 -50.87
C ASN A 5 11.84 -6.58 -49.38
N VAL A 6 12.97 -6.19 -48.80
CA VAL A 6 13.16 -6.14 -47.34
C VAL A 6 12.45 -4.90 -46.83
N LEU A 7 11.35 -5.07 -46.09
CA LEU A 7 10.75 -3.99 -45.32
C LEU A 7 11.42 -3.98 -43.93
N LEU A 8 12.33 -3.04 -43.70
CA LEU A 8 12.87 -2.76 -42.37
C LEU A 8 11.86 -1.91 -41.60
N LEU A 9 11.11 -2.52 -40.67
CA LEU A 9 10.29 -1.79 -39.72
C LEU A 9 11.16 -1.44 -38.50
N LEU A 10 11.67 -0.22 -38.43
CA LEU A 10 12.20 0.32 -37.17
C LEU A 10 11.00 0.68 -36.29
N VAL A 11 10.63 -0.22 -35.38
CA VAL A 11 9.84 0.19 -34.22
C VAL A 11 10.76 1.04 -33.36
N LEU A 12 10.56 2.36 -33.38
CA LEU A 12 11.12 3.25 -32.37
C LEU A 12 10.57 2.77 -31.04
N GLY A 13 11.39 2.02 -30.29
CA GLY A 13 11.06 1.66 -28.93
C GLY A 13 10.86 2.95 -28.16
N SER A 14 9.62 3.23 -27.75
CA SER A 14 9.39 4.22 -26.72
C SER A 14 10.17 3.73 -25.51
N SER A 15 11.24 4.45 -25.15
CA SER A 15 11.81 4.33 -23.82
C SER A 15 10.68 4.70 -22.87
N SER A 16 10.03 3.70 -22.28
CA SER A 16 9.32 3.90 -21.04
C SER A 16 10.41 4.30 -20.05
N GLU A 17 10.67 5.61 -19.95
CA GLU A 17 11.32 6.12 -18.77
C GLU A 17 10.46 5.64 -17.62
N LEU A 18 11.01 4.71 -16.83
CA LEU A 18 10.47 4.41 -15.53
C LEU A 18 10.52 5.75 -14.81
N HIS A 19 9.38 6.45 -14.78
CA HIS A 19 9.20 7.49 -13.78
C HIS A 19 9.50 6.75 -12.49
N PRO A 20 10.55 7.15 -11.73
CA PRO A 20 10.60 6.72 -10.35
C PRO A 20 9.21 7.06 -9.83
N ALA A 21 8.44 6.06 -9.40
CA ALA A 21 7.23 6.34 -8.65
C ALA A 21 7.73 7.29 -7.57
N ASP A 22 7.30 8.56 -7.64
CA ASP A 22 7.76 9.57 -6.69
C ASP A 22 7.44 8.99 -5.33
N CYS A 23 8.47 8.42 -4.69
CA CYS A 23 8.33 7.80 -3.39
C CYS A 23 8.05 8.99 -2.50
N LEU A 24 6.76 9.19 -2.20
CA LEU A 24 6.35 10.25 -1.31
C LEU A 24 7.14 10.05 -0.02
N THR A 25 7.95 11.06 0.31
CA THR A 25 8.66 11.07 1.58
C THR A 25 7.64 10.87 2.69
N GLN A 26 7.93 9.93 3.58
CA GLN A 26 7.12 9.70 4.75
C GLN A 26 6.87 11.03 5.49
N PRO A 27 5.64 11.29 5.97
CA PRO A 27 5.38 12.47 6.78
C PRO A 27 6.35 12.56 7.96
N SER A 28 6.89 13.76 8.20
CA SER A 28 7.77 13.99 9.35
C SER A 28 6.99 13.74 10.65
N GLY A 29 7.57 12.94 11.56
CA GLY A 29 6.95 12.62 12.83
C GLY A 29 6.02 11.40 12.80
N LEU A 30 5.98 10.64 11.71
CA LEU A 30 5.28 9.35 11.67
C LEU A 30 5.97 8.35 12.61
N THR A 31 5.22 7.81 13.57
CA THR A 31 5.72 6.86 14.56
C THR A 31 5.28 5.43 14.30
N HIS A 32 4.10 5.24 13.68
CA HIS A 32 3.54 3.93 13.36
C HIS A 32 2.81 3.96 12.02
N TRP A 33 2.86 2.86 11.27
CA TRP A 33 2.19 2.75 9.98
C TRP A 33 1.71 1.33 9.68
N TRP A 34 0.39 1.13 9.78
CA TRP A 34 -0.29 -0.10 9.38
C TRP A 34 -0.96 0.09 8.01
N THR A 35 -0.37 -0.49 6.96
CA THR A 35 -0.86 -0.30 5.58
C THR A 35 -2.14 -1.07 5.28
N GLY A 36 -2.36 -2.20 5.95
CA GLY A 36 -3.44 -3.13 5.59
C GLY A 36 -3.21 -3.82 4.24
N HIS A 37 -1.99 -3.80 3.70
CA HIS A 37 -1.67 -4.40 2.40
C HIS A 37 -1.32 -5.89 2.56
N GLY A 38 -2.35 -6.72 2.73
CA GLY A 38 -2.19 -8.16 2.97
C GLY A 38 -1.54 -8.51 4.32
N THR A 39 -1.24 -7.50 5.16
CA THR A 39 -0.62 -7.65 6.48
C THR A 39 -1.09 -6.59 7.45
N ALA A 40 -1.07 -6.93 8.74
CA ALA A 40 -1.27 -6.02 9.86
C ALA A 40 0.06 -5.57 10.51
N ALA A 41 1.19 -5.74 9.81
CA ALA A 41 2.48 -5.27 10.28
C ALA A 41 2.51 -3.74 10.41
N ASP A 42 3.17 -3.26 11.46
CA ASP A 42 3.60 -1.88 11.58
C ASP A 42 4.95 -1.72 10.89
N LEU A 43 5.01 -0.92 9.83
CA LEU A 43 6.23 -0.74 9.03
C LEU A 43 7.23 0.25 9.65
N VAL A 44 6.84 0.96 10.71
CA VAL A 44 7.66 2.02 11.31
C VAL A 44 7.96 1.75 12.78
N GLY A 45 6.93 1.55 13.61
CA GLY A 45 7.08 1.47 15.06
C GLY A 45 7.20 0.05 15.62
N GLY A 46 7.00 -0.99 14.79
CA GLY A 46 7.13 -2.39 15.18
C GLY A 46 5.96 -2.96 15.99
N ALA A 47 4.90 -2.19 16.24
CA ALA A 47 3.71 -2.64 16.97
C ALA A 47 2.72 -3.36 16.04
N ALA A 48 3.04 -4.59 15.60
CA ALA A 48 2.20 -5.33 14.68
C ALA A 48 0.78 -5.58 15.24
N GLY A 49 -0.23 -5.35 14.41
CA GLY A 49 -1.63 -5.61 14.74
C GLY A 49 -2.00 -7.08 14.52
N GLN A 50 -3.11 -7.48 15.13
CA GLN A 50 -3.69 -8.82 15.01
C GLN A 50 -5.12 -8.73 14.50
N LEU A 51 -5.42 -9.44 13.40
CA LEU A 51 -6.78 -9.55 12.89
C LEU A 51 -7.62 -10.41 13.84
N ARG A 52 -8.79 -9.91 14.24
CA ARG A 52 -9.71 -10.60 15.14
C ARG A 52 -11.08 -10.78 14.51
N ASN A 53 -11.73 -11.87 14.89
CA ASN A 53 -13.16 -12.13 14.61
C ASN A 53 -13.55 -12.12 13.13
N GLY A 54 -12.62 -12.38 12.20
CA GLY A 54 -12.90 -12.36 10.76
C GLY A 54 -12.51 -11.09 10.03
N ALA A 55 -11.83 -10.14 10.70
CA ALA A 55 -11.14 -9.05 10.00
C ALA A 55 -10.21 -9.62 8.92
N SER A 56 -10.19 -8.99 7.75
CA SER A 56 -9.46 -9.49 6.57
C SER A 56 -8.92 -8.33 5.74
N PHE A 57 -8.46 -8.62 4.52
CA PHE A 57 -7.97 -7.64 3.56
C PHE A 57 -8.86 -7.63 2.31
N ALA A 58 -9.08 -6.45 1.75
CA ALA A 58 -9.80 -6.26 0.49
C ALA A 58 -9.25 -5.06 -0.27
N SER A 59 -9.65 -4.87 -1.53
CA SER A 59 -9.25 -3.71 -2.32
C SER A 59 -9.65 -2.39 -1.64
N GLY A 60 -8.66 -1.55 -1.36
CA GLY A 60 -8.78 -0.24 -0.75
C GLY A 60 -8.48 0.91 -1.72
N LYS A 61 -8.17 2.09 -1.16
CA LYS A 61 -7.86 3.30 -1.93
C LYS A 61 -6.52 3.21 -2.67
N VAL A 62 -5.52 2.59 -2.05
CA VAL A 62 -4.18 2.37 -2.60
C VAL A 62 -3.78 0.93 -2.29
N GLY A 63 -3.96 0.02 -3.25
CA GLY A 63 -3.77 -1.42 -3.03
C GLY A 63 -4.84 -2.02 -2.12
N GLU A 64 -4.48 -3.06 -1.36
CA GLU A 64 -5.34 -3.65 -0.32
C GLU A 64 -5.38 -2.82 0.96
N ALA A 65 -6.47 -2.93 1.72
CA ALA A 65 -6.69 -2.33 3.01
C ALA A 65 -7.40 -3.31 3.96
N PHE A 66 -7.43 -2.98 5.25
CA PHE A 66 -8.25 -3.72 6.22
C PHE A 66 -9.73 -3.68 5.84
N SER A 67 -10.41 -4.82 5.98
CA SER A 67 -11.84 -4.98 5.72
C SER A 67 -12.55 -5.50 6.96
N PHE A 68 -13.61 -4.80 7.36
CA PHE A 68 -14.44 -5.10 8.52
C PHE A 68 -15.88 -5.35 8.05
N GLY A 69 -16.46 -6.49 8.44
CA GLY A 69 -17.77 -6.94 7.98
C GLY A 69 -18.97 -6.27 8.68
N GLY A 70 -18.70 -5.42 9.68
CA GLY A 70 -19.71 -4.67 10.43
C GLY A 70 -20.17 -5.35 11.73
N GLY A 71 -19.55 -6.46 12.10
CA GLY A 71 -19.73 -7.12 13.40
C GLY A 71 -18.73 -6.60 14.43
N ASN A 72 -18.02 -7.53 15.08
CA ASN A 72 -16.96 -7.26 16.06
C ASN A 72 -15.56 -7.49 15.47
N GLU A 73 -15.41 -7.41 14.13
CA GLU A 73 -14.12 -7.46 13.46
C GLU A 73 -13.27 -6.25 13.83
N ARG A 74 -12.00 -6.49 14.12
CA ARG A 74 -11.04 -5.42 14.42
C ARG A 74 -9.62 -5.86 14.11
N VAL A 75 -8.74 -4.87 13.94
CA VAL A 75 -7.30 -5.05 14.11
C VAL A 75 -6.98 -4.61 15.53
N GLU A 76 -6.47 -5.53 16.33
CA GLU A 76 -6.07 -5.28 17.70
C GLU A 76 -4.57 -5.02 17.76
N ILE A 77 -4.18 -3.87 18.29
CA ILE A 77 -2.78 -3.46 18.42
C ILE A 77 -2.48 -3.39 19.92
N ASP A 78 -1.47 -4.13 20.34
CA ASP A 78 -0.94 -4.06 21.70
C ASP A 78 0.15 -2.98 21.74
N LEU A 79 -0.28 -1.75 22.04
CA LEU A 79 0.56 -0.57 22.09
C LEU A 79 0.09 0.32 23.23
N ASP A 80 1.05 0.83 24.01
CA ASP A 80 0.79 1.91 24.95
C ASP A 80 0.39 3.16 24.18
N ALA A 81 -0.83 3.64 24.42
CA ALA A 81 -1.32 4.84 23.76
C ALA A 81 -0.35 6.02 24.00
N PRO A 82 -0.10 6.88 23.00
CA PRO A 82 0.77 8.04 23.17
C PRO A 82 0.32 8.88 24.37
N SER A 83 1.25 9.18 25.28
CA SER A 83 0.97 9.93 26.51
C SER A 83 0.74 11.44 26.29
N GLY A 84 0.73 11.89 25.03
CA GLY A 84 0.60 13.28 24.61
C GLY A 84 -0.30 13.41 23.37
N PRO A 85 -0.43 14.62 22.81
CA PRO A 85 -1.22 14.83 21.60
C PRO A 85 -0.65 14.02 20.43
N TYR A 86 -1.52 13.38 19.67
CA TYR A 86 -1.17 12.61 18.49
C TYR A 86 -2.18 12.87 17.37
N THR A 87 -1.79 12.53 16.15
CA THR A 87 -2.66 12.57 14.97
C THR A 87 -2.73 11.19 14.34
N VAL A 88 -3.87 10.87 13.73
CA VAL A 88 -4.07 9.65 12.93
C VAL A 88 -4.65 10.06 11.60
N GLU A 89 -4.12 9.50 10.52
CA GLU A 89 -4.65 9.67 9.17
C GLU A 89 -5.00 8.31 8.57
N ALA A 90 -6.11 8.24 7.84
CA ALA A 90 -6.54 7.03 7.16
C ALA A 90 -7.51 7.37 6.01
N TRP A 91 -7.50 6.54 4.97
CA TRP A 91 -8.61 6.47 4.02
C TRP A 91 -9.69 5.56 4.60
N ILE A 92 -10.94 6.01 4.59
CA ILE A 92 -12.09 5.23 5.06
C ILE A 92 -13.15 5.18 3.96
N ARG A 93 -13.83 4.05 3.83
CA ARG A 93 -14.96 3.83 2.93
C ARG A 93 -16.12 3.19 3.69
#